data_AF-A0A426Y6I0-F1
#
_entry.id   AF-A0A426Y6I0-F1
#
_cell.length_a   1.000
_cell.length_b   1.000
_cell.length_c   1.000
_cell.angle_alpha   90.00
_cell.angle_beta   90.00
_cell.angle_gamma   90.00
#
_symmetry.space_group_name_H-M   'P 1'
#
loop_
_entity.id
_entity.type
_entity.pdbx_description
1 polymer ?
#
loop_
_entity_poly.entity_id
_entity_poly.type
_entity_poly.pdbx_seq_one_letter_code
_entity_poly.pdbx_strand_id
1 'polypeptide(L)'
;MVGTVEMNHGSVNSNGSLHNSSGAEEKLDELRRLLGKTDGDLLKIVGVGAGAWGSVFAALLQDAYGHFRDKVQIRIWRRPGRSVDRSTAEHLFEVINSREDVLRRLIRRCAYLKYVEARLGDRTLYADEILRDGFCLNMIDTPFCPLKVVTNLQEAVWDADIVVNGLPSTETREVFEEISRYWKERITVPIIISLAKGIEAALDPVPRIITPTQMIKSASKSFSLFFFNEHELAAGVPIENILYLGGPNIASEIYNKEYANARICGSEKWSKPLAKFLRQPYFIVWDNSDLVTHEVMGGLKNVYAIGAGKFFILLPILLFYPQKGKPYSAIHNCLLKFFVMFRECPSQAILQALQDETMNDPRERIELAQSQAFYRPSLLGQP
;
A
#
# COMPACT_ATOMS: atom_id res chain seq x y z
N MET A 1 -23.86 22.62 64.79
CA MET A 1 -22.80 23.30 64.04
C MET A 1 -22.31 22.36 62.97
N VAL A 2 -22.29 22.86 61.73
CA VAL A 2 -21.97 22.19 60.47
C VAL A 2 -20.48 21.80 60.44
N GLY A 3 -20.16 20.65 59.83
CA GLY A 3 -18.85 19.99 59.90
C GLY A 3 -17.81 20.34 58.84
N THR A 4 -16.74 19.53 58.82
CA THR A 4 -15.64 19.52 57.82
C THR A 4 -14.88 18.18 57.95
N VAL A 5 -14.92 17.30 56.94
CA VAL A 5 -13.90 17.04 55.87
C VAL A 5 -12.79 16.06 56.27
N GLU A 6 -12.82 14.85 55.70
CA GLU A 6 -11.64 14.02 55.45
C GLU A 6 -11.50 13.79 53.94
N MET A 7 -10.31 14.10 53.41
CA MET A 7 -9.92 13.91 52.01
C MET A 7 -9.37 12.50 51.80
N ASN A 8 -9.90 11.79 50.79
CA ASN A 8 -9.38 10.49 50.35
C ASN A 8 -8.74 10.65 48.96
N HIS A 9 -7.44 10.35 48.85
CA HIS A 9 -6.69 10.47 47.59
C HIS A 9 -6.76 9.19 46.76
N GLY A 10 -7.52 9.27 45.66
CA GLY A 10 -7.02 9.00 44.30
C GLY A 10 -6.76 7.56 43.87
N SER A 11 -7.79 6.90 43.35
CA SER A 11 -7.68 5.76 42.41
C SER A 11 -7.24 6.25 41.02
N VAL A 12 -6.20 5.65 40.45
CA VAL A 12 -5.75 5.93 39.08
C VAL A 12 -6.65 5.20 38.07
N ASN A 13 -7.33 5.99 37.25
CA ASN A 13 -8.29 5.58 36.23
C ASN A 13 -7.67 4.82 35.05
N SER A 14 -8.20 3.63 34.77
CA SER A 14 -8.03 2.87 33.53
C SER A 14 -9.28 3.01 32.64
N ASN A 15 -9.46 4.15 31.96
CA ASN A 15 -10.67 4.44 31.17
C ASN A 15 -10.44 4.77 29.68
N GLY A 16 -9.27 4.46 29.11
CA GLY A 16 -8.96 4.78 27.71
C GLY A 16 -9.41 3.77 26.65
N SER A 17 -9.82 2.54 27.02
CA SER A 17 -9.96 1.43 26.06
C SER A 17 -11.40 1.09 25.64
N LEU A 18 -12.40 1.39 26.47
CA LEU A 18 -13.78 0.90 26.29
C LEU A 18 -14.61 1.71 25.28
N HIS A 19 -14.26 2.97 25.03
CA HIS A 19 -15.08 3.85 24.20
C HIS A 19 -14.80 3.72 22.69
N ASN A 20 -13.66 3.13 22.31
CA ASN A 20 -13.24 2.95 20.92
C ASN A 20 -13.56 1.54 20.39
N SER A 21 -13.73 0.56 21.27
CA SER A 21 -14.05 -0.83 20.90
C SER A 21 -15.47 -0.97 20.37
N SER A 22 -16.44 -0.27 20.97
CA SER A 22 -17.85 -0.33 20.53
C SER A 22 -18.03 0.16 19.10
N GLY A 23 -17.36 1.27 18.72
CA GLY A 23 -17.43 1.80 17.37
C GLY A 23 -16.69 0.96 16.32
N ALA A 24 -15.61 0.26 16.71
CA ALA A 24 -14.91 -0.66 15.81
C ALA A 24 -15.72 -1.93 15.56
N GLU A 25 -16.32 -2.50 16.61
CA GLU A 25 -17.17 -3.68 16.51
C GLU A 25 -18.41 -3.42 15.64
N GLU A 26 -19.09 -2.27 15.84
CA GLU A 26 -20.26 -1.89 15.03
C GLU A 26 -19.94 -1.78 13.54
N LYS A 27 -18.81 -1.15 13.19
CA LYS A 27 -18.34 -1.07 11.79
C LYS A 27 -18.07 -2.45 11.20
N LEU A 28 -17.47 -3.34 11.98
CA LEU A 28 -17.17 -4.70 11.56
C LEU A 28 -18.45 -5.51 11.33
N ASP A 29 -19.40 -5.44 12.26
CA ASP A 29 -20.68 -6.16 12.16
C ASP A 29 -21.56 -5.62 11.02
N GLU A 30 -21.53 -4.31 10.75
CA GLU A 30 -22.20 -3.73 9.60
C GLU A 30 -21.66 -4.27 8.27
N LEU A 31 -20.33 -4.33 8.11
CA LEU A 31 -19.71 -4.88 6.91
C LEU A 31 -19.95 -6.40 6.77
N ARG A 32 -19.91 -7.14 7.89
CA ARG A 32 -20.25 -8.57 7.95
C ARG A 32 -21.68 -8.82 7.46
N ARG A 33 -22.65 -8.07 7.98
CA ARG A 33 -24.05 -8.17 7.57
C ARG A 33 -24.24 -7.82 6.09
N LEU A 34 -23.53 -6.81 5.58
CA LEU A 34 -23.56 -6.45 4.16
C LEU A 34 -23.06 -7.60 3.26
N LEU A 35 -22.08 -8.37 3.74
CA LEU A 35 -21.55 -9.57 3.08
C LEU A 35 -22.36 -10.84 3.36
N GLY A 36 -23.51 -10.73 4.05
CA GLY A 36 -24.37 -11.88 4.37
C GLY A 36 -23.77 -12.83 5.41
N LYS A 37 -22.79 -12.38 6.20
CA LYS A 37 -22.14 -13.19 7.23
C LYS A 37 -23.06 -13.35 8.45
N THR A 38 -23.19 -14.58 8.92
CA THR A 38 -23.90 -14.93 10.16
C THR A 38 -22.94 -15.04 11.35
N ASP A 39 -23.48 -15.18 12.56
CA ASP A 39 -22.65 -15.43 13.74
C ASP A 39 -21.84 -16.73 13.59
N GLY A 40 -20.56 -16.67 13.93
CA GLY A 40 -19.60 -17.74 13.70
C GLY A 40 -18.97 -17.77 12.30
N ASP A 41 -19.50 -17.07 11.29
CA ASP A 41 -18.82 -16.88 10.01
C ASP A 41 -17.90 -15.66 10.06
N LEU A 42 -16.62 -15.91 9.76
CA LEU A 42 -15.57 -14.91 9.82
C LEU A 42 -15.59 -14.06 8.54
N LEU A 43 -15.40 -12.75 8.70
CA LEU A 43 -14.95 -11.89 7.63
C LEU A 43 -13.47 -12.19 7.34
N LYS A 44 -13.18 -12.71 6.16
CA LYS A 44 -11.83 -13.12 5.77
C LYS A 44 -11.22 -12.10 4.82
N ILE A 45 -10.16 -11.44 5.28
CA ILE A 45 -9.44 -10.41 4.53
C ILE A 45 -8.03 -10.92 4.24
N VAL A 46 -7.61 -10.85 2.98
CA VAL A 46 -6.24 -11.19 2.57
C VAL A 46 -5.57 -10.00 1.89
N GLY A 47 -4.37 -9.64 2.35
CA GLY A 47 -3.45 -8.77 1.60
C GLY A 47 -2.60 -9.60 0.66
N VAL A 48 -2.63 -9.32 -0.65
CA VAL A 48 -1.76 -9.93 -1.65
C VAL A 48 -0.62 -8.96 -1.92
N GLY A 49 0.58 -9.27 -1.43
CA GLY A 49 1.75 -8.39 -1.52
C GLY A 49 2.16 -7.85 -0.16
N ALA A 50 3.43 -8.07 0.20
CA ALA A 50 4.01 -7.71 1.48
C ALA A 50 5.12 -6.65 1.36
N GLY A 51 4.94 -5.71 0.42
CA GLY A 51 5.72 -4.47 0.40
C GLY A 51 5.39 -3.56 1.58
N ALA A 52 6.02 -2.38 1.63
CA ALA A 52 5.80 -1.39 2.68
C ALA A 52 4.31 -1.09 2.92
N TRP A 53 3.61 -0.64 1.87
CA TRP A 53 2.21 -0.23 2.00
C TRP A 53 1.24 -1.40 2.22
N GLY A 54 1.43 -2.54 1.52
CA GLY A 54 0.61 -3.73 1.74
C GLY A 54 0.70 -4.28 3.17
N SER A 55 1.92 -4.28 3.74
CA SER A 55 2.17 -4.71 5.12
C SER A 55 1.56 -3.75 6.14
N VAL A 56 1.74 -2.44 5.95
CA VAL A 56 1.13 -1.42 6.82
C VAL A 56 -0.39 -1.49 6.76
N PHE A 57 -0.98 -1.62 5.57
CA PHE A 57 -2.43 -1.72 5.44
C PHE A 57 -2.99 -2.95 6.17
N ALA A 58 -2.34 -4.11 6.04
CA ALA A 58 -2.71 -5.30 6.80
C ALA A 58 -2.54 -5.10 8.32
N ALA A 59 -1.45 -4.45 8.76
CA ALA A 59 -1.21 -4.15 10.16
C ALA A 59 -2.25 -3.18 10.75
N LEU A 60 -2.66 -2.15 10.00
CA LEU A 60 -3.73 -1.24 10.41
C LEU A 60 -5.05 -1.98 10.63
N LEU A 61 -5.42 -2.89 9.72
CA LEU A 61 -6.61 -3.72 9.90
C LEU A 61 -6.46 -4.67 11.10
N GLN A 62 -5.28 -5.26 11.27
CA GLN A 62 -4.99 -6.18 12.36
C GLN A 62 -5.06 -5.48 13.72
N ASP A 63 -4.56 -4.26 13.84
CA ASP A 63 -4.65 -3.45 15.06
C ASP A 63 -6.09 -3.02 15.35
N ALA A 64 -6.84 -2.61 14.33
CA ALA A 64 -8.21 -2.14 14.49
C ALA A 64 -9.20 -3.26 14.83
N TYR A 65 -9.05 -4.44 14.21
CA TYR A 65 -10.09 -5.48 14.24
C TYR A 65 -9.60 -6.85 14.71
N GLY A 66 -8.30 -7.09 14.75
CA GLY A 66 -7.74 -8.42 14.99
C GLY A 66 -7.97 -9.01 16.38
N HIS A 67 -8.52 -8.23 17.31
CA HIS A 67 -8.96 -8.71 18.62
C HIS A 67 -10.33 -9.40 18.59
N PHE A 68 -11.17 -9.13 17.57
CA PHE A 68 -12.46 -9.81 17.33
C PHE A 68 -12.26 -11.14 16.59
N ARG A 69 -11.57 -12.09 17.22
CA ARG A 69 -11.09 -13.34 16.58
C ARG A 69 -12.19 -14.25 16.07
N ASP A 70 -13.40 -14.12 16.61
CA ASP A 70 -14.63 -14.82 16.26
C ASP A 70 -15.43 -14.12 15.15
N LYS A 71 -15.01 -12.92 14.72
CA LYS A 71 -15.69 -12.12 13.69
C LYS A 71 -14.85 -11.85 12.46
N VAL A 72 -13.53 -11.76 12.59
CA VAL A 72 -12.63 -11.41 11.48
C VAL A 72 -11.34 -12.23 11.50
N GLN A 73 -10.83 -12.52 10.30
CA GLN A 73 -9.50 -13.07 10.11
C GLN A 73 -8.76 -12.30 9.02
N ILE A 74 -7.60 -11.76 9.37
CA ILE A 74 -6.74 -11.02 8.46
C ILE A 74 -5.49 -11.84 8.20
N ARG A 75 -5.15 -12.02 6.92
CA ARG A 75 -3.94 -12.71 6.47
C ARG A 75 -3.19 -11.83 5.47
N ILE A 76 -1.89 -12.08 5.33
CA ILE A 76 -1.09 -11.47 4.27
C ILE A 76 -0.33 -12.55 3.52
N TRP A 77 -0.42 -12.51 2.20
CA TRP A 77 0.34 -13.35 1.31
C TRP A 77 1.64 -12.67 0.89
N ARG A 78 2.73 -13.45 0.93
CA ARG A 78 4.05 -13.06 0.45
C ARG A 78 4.68 -14.23 -0.30
N ARG A 79 5.36 -13.94 -1.42
CA ARG A 79 6.22 -14.92 -2.09
C ARG A 79 7.34 -15.40 -1.15
N PRO A 80 7.52 -16.72 -0.95
CA PRO A 80 8.58 -17.25 -0.09
C PRO A 80 9.97 -17.05 -0.72
N GLY A 81 11.02 -17.28 0.08
CA GLY A 81 12.38 -17.45 -0.42
C GLY A 81 13.21 -16.17 -0.56
N ARG A 82 12.65 -14.99 -0.26
CA ARG A 82 13.46 -13.77 -0.17
C ARG A 82 14.27 -13.78 1.12
N SER A 83 15.58 -14.00 1.03
CA SER A 83 16.51 -13.92 2.16
C SER A 83 16.69 -12.48 2.64
N VAL A 84 16.93 -12.33 3.94
CA VAL A 84 17.42 -11.10 4.57
C VAL A 84 18.94 -11.16 4.56
N ASP A 85 19.59 -10.15 3.99
CA ASP A 85 21.05 -10.07 4.00
C ASP A 85 21.60 -9.78 5.40
N ARG A 86 22.90 -10.02 5.59
CA ARG A 86 23.55 -9.89 6.89
C ARG A 86 23.45 -8.46 7.45
N SER A 87 23.68 -7.44 6.63
CA SER A 87 23.61 -6.04 7.09
C SER A 87 22.20 -5.67 7.55
N THR A 88 21.18 -6.11 6.83
CA THR A 88 19.78 -5.91 7.24
C THR A 88 19.45 -6.69 8.51
N ALA A 89 19.98 -7.91 8.68
CA ALA A 89 19.80 -8.70 9.90
C ALA A 89 20.47 -8.06 11.12
N GLU A 90 21.67 -7.51 10.96
CA GLU A 90 22.37 -6.74 11.99
C GLU A 90 21.57 -5.49 12.39
N HIS A 91 21.11 -4.71 11.40
CA HIS A 91 20.27 -3.53 11.64
C HIS A 91 18.95 -3.89 12.33
N LEU A 92 18.28 -4.95 11.87
CA LEU A 92 17.04 -5.43 12.48
C LEU A 92 17.25 -5.82 13.95
N PHE A 93 18.39 -6.41 14.29
CA PHE A 93 18.74 -6.72 15.68
C PHE A 93 18.87 -5.45 16.53
N GLU A 94 19.46 -4.38 16.00
CA GLU A 94 19.53 -3.08 16.70
C GLU A 94 18.13 -2.48 16.90
N VAL A 95 17.28 -2.52 15.87
CA VAL A 95 15.88 -2.07 15.97
C VAL A 95 15.12 -2.85 17.05
N ILE A 96 15.31 -4.18 17.13
CA ILE A 96 14.68 -5.01 18.17
C ILE A 96 15.11 -4.57 19.57
N ASN A 97 16.41 -4.36 19.79
CA ASN A 97 16.93 -4.02 21.12
C ASN A 97 16.68 -2.56 21.53
N SER A 98 16.46 -1.67 20.57
CA SER A 98 16.06 -0.28 20.86
C SER A 98 14.60 -0.14 21.30
N ARG A 99 13.77 -1.16 21.12
CA ARG A 99 12.32 -1.15 21.42
C ARG A 99 11.95 -2.23 22.42
N GLU A 100 11.73 -1.83 23.66
CA GLU A 100 11.50 -2.75 24.78
C GLU A 100 10.26 -3.66 24.59
N ASP A 101 9.18 -3.12 24.02
CA ASP A 101 7.94 -3.85 23.75
C ASP A 101 8.15 -4.96 22.71
N VAL A 102 8.90 -4.66 21.65
CA VAL A 102 9.27 -5.62 20.59
C VAL A 102 10.17 -6.71 21.16
N LEU A 103 11.22 -6.35 21.90
CA LEU A 103 12.13 -7.30 22.55
C LEU A 103 11.37 -8.25 23.47
N ARG A 104 10.55 -7.73 24.38
CA ARG A 104 9.74 -8.53 25.31
C ARG A 104 8.77 -9.46 24.56
N ARG A 105 8.16 -8.99 23.47
CA ARG A 105 7.27 -9.81 22.62
C ARG A 105 8.00 -10.99 22.00
N LEU A 106 9.19 -10.77 21.44
CA LEU A 106 9.97 -11.82 20.79
C LEU A 106 10.50 -12.86 21.78
N ILE A 107 10.95 -12.43 22.97
CA ILE A 107 11.39 -13.34 24.04
C ILE A 107 10.23 -14.24 24.47
N ARG A 108 9.05 -13.67 24.73
CA ARG A 108 7.85 -14.44 25.14
C ARG A 108 7.40 -15.47 24.11
N ARG A 109 7.65 -15.23 22.82
CA ARG A 109 7.33 -16.15 21.72
C ARG A 109 8.46 -17.11 21.36
N CYS A 110 9.54 -17.13 22.13
CA CYS A 110 10.76 -17.90 21.82
C CYS A 110 11.33 -17.59 20.43
N ALA A 111 11.13 -16.36 19.95
CA ALA A 111 11.50 -15.90 18.62
C ALA A 111 12.74 -15.00 18.63
N TYR A 112 13.30 -14.64 19.79
CA TYR A 112 14.45 -13.74 19.86
C TYR A 112 15.76 -14.41 19.39
N LEU A 113 15.97 -15.68 19.74
CA LEU A 113 17.22 -16.41 19.47
C LEU A 113 17.60 -16.42 17.98
N LYS A 114 16.62 -16.59 17.08
CA LYS A 114 16.88 -16.58 15.63
C LYS A 114 17.47 -15.28 15.12
N TYR A 115 17.17 -14.13 15.75
CA TYR A 115 17.75 -12.84 15.37
C TYR A 115 19.19 -12.70 15.89
N VAL A 116 19.51 -13.32 17.02
CA VAL A 116 20.89 -13.42 17.52
C VAL A 116 21.74 -14.26 16.56
N GLU A 117 21.25 -15.46 16.21
CA GLU A 117 21.91 -16.36 15.25
C GLU A 117 22.11 -15.69 13.88
N ALA A 118 21.09 -14.98 13.40
CA ALA A 118 21.16 -14.30 12.12
C ALA A 118 22.19 -13.16 12.09
N ARG A 119 22.29 -12.38 13.17
CA ARG A 119 23.31 -11.34 13.33
C ARG A 119 24.73 -11.93 13.33
N LEU A 120 24.91 -13.10 13.96
CA LEU A 120 26.21 -13.79 14.00
C LEU A 120 26.58 -14.40 12.64
N GLY A 121 25.58 -14.67 11.79
CA GLY A 121 25.72 -15.32 10.50
C GLY A 121 25.48 -16.83 10.54
N ASP A 122 25.04 -17.37 11.69
CA ASP A 122 24.78 -18.80 11.90
C ASP A 122 23.44 -19.23 11.30
N ARG A 123 22.57 -18.27 10.96
CA ARG A 123 21.25 -18.50 10.38
C ARG A 123 20.92 -17.48 9.29
N THR A 124 20.31 -17.93 8.21
CA THR A 124 19.65 -17.04 7.24
C THR A 124 18.20 -16.79 7.66
N LEU A 125 17.80 -15.52 7.77
CA LEU A 125 16.40 -15.15 7.94
C LEU A 125 15.73 -15.02 6.58
N TYR A 126 14.46 -15.41 6.51
CA TYR A 126 13.61 -15.13 5.37
C TYR A 126 12.60 -14.05 5.67
N ALA A 127 12.22 -13.34 4.62
CA ALA A 127 11.45 -12.13 4.75
C ALA A 127 9.96 -12.40 5.07
N ASP A 128 9.46 -13.62 4.85
CA ASP A 128 8.17 -14.09 5.37
C ASP A 128 8.24 -14.46 6.86
N GLU A 129 9.38 -14.98 7.34
CA GLU A 129 9.57 -15.27 8.77
C GLU A 129 9.54 -13.99 9.59
N ILE A 130 10.32 -12.98 9.22
CA ILE A 130 10.35 -11.72 9.97
C ILE A 130 9.00 -10.98 9.90
N LEU A 131 8.23 -11.17 8.82
CA LEU A 131 6.90 -10.58 8.68
C LEU A 131 5.89 -11.17 9.66
N ARG A 132 5.99 -12.49 9.97
CA ARG A 132 5.18 -13.12 11.02
C ARG A 132 5.45 -12.53 12.39
N ASP A 133 6.67 -12.06 12.61
CA ASP A 133 7.08 -11.40 13.86
C ASP A 133 6.80 -9.91 13.89
N GLY A 134 6.26 -9.33 12.81
CA GLY A 134 5.88 -7.92 12.71
C GLY A 134 6.97 -7.01 12.11
N PHE A 135 7.79 -7.52 11.18
CA PHE A 135 8.80 -6.71 10.48
C PHE A 135 8.61 -6.79 8.96
N CYS A 136 8.61 -5.65 8.27
CA CYS A 136 8.62 -5.61 6.80
C CYS A 136 10.04 -5.32 6.33
N LEU A 137 10.52 -6.08 5.34
CA LEU A 137 11.83 -5.88 4.74
C LEU A 137 12.02 -4.46 4.17
N ASN A 138 10.94 -3.85 3.68
CA ASN A 138 10.97 -2.51 3.09
C ASN A 138 10.80 -1.40 4.14
N MET A 139 10.60 -1.75 5.42
CA MET A 139 10.36 -0.81 6.53
C MET A 139 10.90 -1.38 7.84
N ILE A 140 12.19 -1.73 7.86
CA ILE A 140 12.82 -2.41 9.01
C ILE A 140 12.74 -1.56 10.29
N ASP A 141 12.84 -0.24 10.17
CA ASP A 141 12.80 0.69 11.30
C ASP A 141 11.42 0.84 11.94
N THR A 142 10.37 0.32 11.28
CA THR A 142 8.97 0.49 11.69
C THR A 142 8.34 -0.88 11.98
N PRO A 143 8.66 -1.50 13.14
CA PRO A 143 8.04 -2.75 13.55
C PRO A 143 6.56 -2.55 13.83
N PHE A 144 5.77 -3.50 13.37
CA PHE A 144 4.32 -3.51 13.53
C PHE A 144 3.82 -4.73 14.32
N CYS A 145 2.50 -4.86 14.44
CA CYS A 145 1.88 -6.01 15.08
C CYS A 145 2.17 -7.32 14.30
N PRO A 146 2.27 -8.47 14.98
CA PRO A 146 2.49 -9.74 14.29
C PRO A 146 1.34 -10.06 13.32
N LEU A 147 1.68 -10.46 12.10
CA LEU A 147 0.70 -10.78 11.05
C LEU A 147 0.59 -12.29 10.81
N LYS A 148 -0.60 -12.74 10.38
CA LYS A 148 -0.77 -14.11 9.87
C LYS A 148 -0.29 -14.18 8.42
N VAL A 149 0.94 -14.62 8.23
CA VAL A 149 1.57 -14.72 6.90
C VAL A 149 1.29 -16.08 6.27
N VAL A 150 0.86 -16.08 5.01
CA VAL A 150 0.64 -17.26 4.16
C VAL A 150 1.57 -17.19 2.96
N THR A 151 2.21 -18.30 2.60
CA THR A 151 3.15 -18.34 1.47
C THR A 151 2.57 -19.03 0.23
N ASN A 152 1.55 -19.86 0.41
CA ASN A 152 0.78 -20.44 -0.68
C ASN A 152 -0.32 -19.47 -1.13
N LEU A 153 -0.31 -19.07 -2.42
CA LEU A 153 -1.24 -18.07 -2.93
C LEU A 153 -2.68 -18.59 -2.97
N GLN A 154 -2.88 -19.84 -3.38
CA GLN A 154 -4.19 -20.48 -3.42
C GLN A 154 -4.84 -20.50 -2.04
N GLU A 155 -4.14 -21.00 -1.01
CA GLU A 155 -4.61 -21.01 0.38
C GLU A 155 -4.98 -19.60 0.87
N ALA A 156 -4.21 -18.59 0.48
CA ALA A 156 -4.41 -17.22 0.92
C ALA A 156 -5.72 -16.61 0.37
N VAL A 157 -6.06 -16.90 -0.90
CA VAL A 157 -7.18 -16.24 -1.62
C VAL A 157 -8.42 -17.12 -1.79
N TRP A 158 -8.33 -18.40 -1.47
CA TRP A 158 -9.40 -19.39 -1.70
C TRP A 158 -10.73 -19.03 -1.04
N ASP A 159 -10.68 -18.58 0.22
CA ASP A 159 -11.86 -18.30 1.04
C ASP A 159 -11.97 -16.82 1.43
N ALA A 160 -11.22 -15.94 0.79
CA ALA A 160 -11.21 -14.52 1.11
C ALA A 160 -12.49 -13.82 0.64
N ASP A 161 -13.13 -13.05 1.53
CA ASP A 161 -14.25 -12.17 1.17
C ASP A 161 -13.73 -10.85 0.60
N ILE A 162 -12.61 -10.36 1.14
CA ILE A 162 -11.93 -9.14 0.68
C ILE A 162 -10.48 -9.47 0.34
N VAL A 163 -10.06 -9.07 -0.86
CA VAL A 163 -8.71 -9.25 -1.38
C VAL A 163 -8.09 -7.87 -1.60
N VAL A 164 -7.05 -7.56 -0.86
CA VAL A 164 -6.33 -6.29 -0.97
C VAL A 164 -5.14 -6.49 -1.89
N ASN A 165 -5.13 -5.84 -3.06
CA ASN A 165 -3.96 -5.84 -3.94
C ASN A 165 -2.92 -4.84 -3.41
N GLY A 166 -1.92 -5.35 -2.70
CA GLY A 166 -0.75 -4.62 -2.21
C GLY A 166 0.52 -4.88 -3.04
N LEU A 167 0.37 -5.41 -4.26
CA LEU A 167 1.48 -5.62 -5.19
C LEU A 167 1.88 -4.32 -5.87
N PRO A 168 3.13 -4.25 -6.38
CA PRO A 168 3.47 -3.28 -7.41
C PRO A 168 2.54 -3.40 -8.64
N SER A 169 2.28 -2.30 -9.36
CA SER A 169 1.41 -2.36 -10.55
C SER A 169 1.94 -3.33 -11.61
N THR A 170 3.26 -3.43 -11.76
CA THR A 170 3.96 -4.32 -12.71
C THR A 170 3.72 -5.81 -12.45
N GLU A 171 3.47 -6.21 -11.21
CA GLU A 171 3.20 -7.60 -10.83
C GLU A 171 1.70 -7.92 -10.77
N THR A 172 0.84 -6.90 -10.80
CA THR A 172 -0.60 -7.06 -10.59
C THR A 172 -1.21 -8.01 -11.61
N ARG A 173 -0.84 -7.90 -12.89
CA ARG A 173 -1.41 -8.74 -13.96
C ARG A 173 -1.09 -10.22 -13.76
N GLU A 174 0.18 -10.57 -13.65
CA GLU A 174 0.66 -11.96 -13.52
C GLU A 174 0.01 -12.66 -12.31
N VAL A 175 0.00 -11.99 -11.15
CA VAL A 175 -0.53 -12.59 -9.92
C VAL A 175 -2.04 -12.74 -9.99
N PHE A 176 -2.79 -11.76 -10.53
CA PHE A 176 -4.24 -11.89 -10.67
C PHE A 176 -4.66 -12.89 -11.75
N GLU A 177 -3.82 -13.15 -12.75
CA GLU A 177 -4.02 -14.26 -13.71
C GLU A 177 -3.83 -15.64 -13.06
N GLU A 178 -2.95 -15.75 -12.06
CA GLU A 178 -2.84 -16.97 -11.25
C GLU A 178 -4.05 -17.11 -10.32
N ILE A 179 -4.40 -16.05 -9.58
CA ILE A 179 -5.54 -16.03 -8.66
C ILE A 179 -6.85 -16.40 -9.38
N SER A 180 -7.06 -15.89 -10.61
CA SER A 180 -8.28 -16.17 -11.36
C SER A 180 -8.45 -17.66 -11.69
N ARG A 181 -7.38 -18.46 -11.67
CA ARG A 181 -7.47 -19.93 -11.82
C ARG A 181 -8.10 -20.58 -10.61
N TYR A 182 -7.77 -20.12 -9.41
CA TYR A 182 -8.31 -20.65 -8.16
C TYR A 182 -9.77 -20.24 -7.93
N TRP A 183 -10.17 -19.05 -8.38
CA TRP A 183 -11.54 -18.55 -8.19
C TRP A 183 -12.60 -19.18 -9.10
N LYS A 184 -12.21 -20.01 -10.08
CA LYS A 184 -13.16 -20.74 -10.94
C LYS A 184 -14.08 -21.67 -10.15
N GLU A 185 -13.56 -22.21 -9.06
CA GLU A 185 -14.25 -23.20 -8.22
C GLU A 185 -15.00 -22.54 -7.05
N ARG A 186 -14.93 -21.21 -6.92
CA ARG A 186 -15.61 -20.49 -5.84
C ARG A 186 -17.05 -20.20 -6.20
N ILE A 187 -17.92 -20.29 -5.20
CA ILE A 187 -19.32 -19.86 -5.29
C ILE A 187 -19.44 -18.35 -5.09
N THR A 188 -18.59 -17.76 -4.25
CA THR A 188 -18.65 -16.34 -3.89
C THR A 188 -17.56 -15.54 -4.58
N VAL A 189 -17.95 -14.37 -5.10
CA VAL A 189 -17.03 -13.41 -5.73
C VAL A 189 -16.49 -12.45 -4.67
N PRO A 190 -15.16 -12.31 -4.53
CA PRO A 190 -14.57 -11.40 -3.55
C PRO A 190 -14.74 -9.94 -3.94
N ILE A 191 -14.59 -9.05 -2.95
CA ILE A 191 -14.36 -7.62 -3.15
C ILE A 191 -12.86 -7.40 -3.25
N ILE A 192 -12.41 -6.59 -4.21
CA ILE A 192 -11.00 -6.26 -4.40
C ILE A 192 -10.76 -4.80 -4.05
N ILE A 193 -9.75 -4.53 -3.21
CA ILE A 193 -9.26 -3.18 -2.92
C ILE A 193 -7.84 -3.06 -3.44
N SER A 194 -7.63 -2.31 -4.51
CA SER A 194 -6.31 -2.09 -5.09
C SER A 194 -5.59 -0.92 -4.44
N LEU A 195 -4.42 -1.20 -3.89
CA LEU A 195 -3.48 -0.22 -3.35
C LEU A 195 -2.37 0.16 -4.36
N ALA A 196 -2.28 -0.57 -5.46
CA ALA A 196 -1.23 -0.44 -6.47
C ALA A 196 -1.28 0.96 -7.13
N LYS A 197 -0.10 1.57 -7.30
CA LYS A 197 0.06 2.93 -7.84
C LYS A 197 1.00 2.92 -9.03
N GLY A 198 0.43 2.75 -10.21
CA GLY A 198 1.14 2.81 -11.47
C GLY A 198 0.16 2.72 -12.62
N ILE A 199 0.66 2.88 -13.84
CA ILE A 199 -0.13 2.70 -15.05
C ILE A 199 0.74 2.01 -16.11
N GLU A 200 0.11 1.17 -16.91
CA GLU A 200 0.69 0.65 -18.15
C GLU A 200 0.19 1.47 -19.34
N ALA A 201 0.98 1.56 -20.39
CA ALA A 201 0.57 2.12 -21.68
C ALA A 201 0.48 0.98 -22.70
N ALA A 202 -0.69 0.81 -23.31
CA ALA A 202 -0.85 -0.03 -24.49
C ALA A 202 -0.88 0.86 -25.72
N LEU A 203 -0.01 0.60 -26.69
CA LEU A 203 0.12 1.41 -27.91
C LEU A 203 -0.82 0.94 -29.04
N ASP A 204 -1.12 -0.35 -29.08
CA ASP A 204 -1.95 -0.96 -30.12
C ASP A 204 -3.32 -1.45 -29.60
N PRO A 205 -4.39 -1.43 -30.43
CA PRO A 205 -4.47 -0.77 -31.75
C PRO A 205 -4.57 0.77 -31.63
N VAL A 206 -4.86 1.29 -30.44
CA VAL A 206 -4.90 2.72 -30.13
C VAL A 206 -4.20 2.94 -28.77
N PRO A 207 -3.35 3.97 -28.66
CA PRO A 207 -2.71 4.35 -27.42
C PRO A 207 -3.73 4.57 -26.30
N ARG A 208 -3.60 3.81 -25.22
CA ARG A 208 -4.45 3.92 -24.03
C ARG A 208 -3.68 3.60 -22.76
N ILE A 209 -4.14 4.20 -21.67
CA ILE A 209 -3.67 3.89 -20.33
C ILE A 209 -4.42 2.66 -19.81
N ILE A 210 -3.69 1.73 -19.22
CA ILE A 210 -4.22 0.59 -18.49
C ILE A 210 -3.91 0.78 -17.01
N THR A 211 -4.96 0.82 -16.19
CA THR A 211 -4.83 0.97 -14.74
C THR A 211 -4.83 -0.39 -14.02
N PRO A 212 -4.28 -0.49 -12.80
CA PRO A 212 -4.28 -1.73 -12.03
C PRO A 212 -5.67 -2.37 -11.87
N THR A 213 -6.73 -1.60 -11.61
CA THR A 213 -8.10 -2.16 -11.57
C THR A 213 -8.55 -2.73 -12.91
N GLN A 214 -8.13 -2.15 -14.04
CA GLN A 214 -8.37 -2.72 -15.37
C GLN A 214 -7.55 -3.98 -15.63
N MET A 215 -6.32 -4.08 -15.11
CA MET A 215 -5.50 -5.30 -15.17
C MET A 215 -6.20 -6.43 -14.41
N ILE A 216 -6.65 -6.16 -13.18
CA ILE A 216 -7.40 -7.12 -12.34
C ILE A 216 -8.67 -7.59 -13.06
N LYS A 217 -9.44 -6.66 -13.62
CA LYS A 217 -10.65 -6.99 -14.40
C LYS A 217 -10.32 -7.87 -15.61
N SER A 218 -9.25 -7.56 -16.33
CA SER A 218 -8.86 -8.29 -17.55
C SER A 218 -8.33 -9.68 -17.23
N ALA A 219 -7.47 -9.80 -16.22
CA ALA A 219 -6.95 -11.08 -15.70
C ALA A 219 -8.08 -12.01 -15.22
N SER A 220 -9.16 -11.42 -14.70
CA SER A 220 -10.36 -12.16 -14.29
C SER A 220 -11.23 -12.59 -15.49
N LYS A 221 -11.16 -11.88 -16.63
CA LYS A 221 -11.98 -12.13 -17.83
C LYS A 221 -11.36 -13.08 -18.85
N SER A 222 -10.04 -13.16 -18.95
CA SER A 222 -9.31 -13.91 -19.99
C SER A 222 -9.67 -15.40 -20.09
N PHE A 223 -10.48 -15.95 -19.20
CA PHE A 223 -10.91 -17.34 -19.24
C PHE A 223 -12.39 -17.57 -19.62
N SER A 224 -13.20 -16.51 -19.74
CA SER A 224 -14.62 -16.63 -20.13
C SER A 224 -14.80 -17.05 -21.60
N LEU A 225 -13.78 -16.88 -22.45
CA LEU A 225 -13.89 -17.06 -23.89
C LEU A 225 -13.84 -18.53 -24.39
N PHE A 226 -13.61 -19.51 -23.51
CA PHE A 226 -13.43 -20.92 -23.94
C PHE A 226 -14.59 -21.87 -23.58
N PHE A 227 -15.57 -21.45 -22.78
CA PHE A 227 -16.70 -22.29 -22.43
C PHE A 227 -18.01 -21.51 -22.56
N PHE A 228 -18.75 -21.80 -23.64
CA PHE A 228 -20.16 -21.50 -23.74
C PHE A 228 -20.90 -22.24 -22.61
N ASN A 229 -21.29 -21.53 -21.55
CA ASN A 229 -22.55 -21.73 -20.85
C ASN A 229 -22.80 -20.56 -19.89
N GLU A 230 -24.04 -20.06 -19.93
CA GLU A 230 -24.58 -18.92 -19.19
C GLU A 230 -24.68 -19.19 -17.68
N HIS A 231 -23.54 -19.23 -16.98
CA HIS A 231 -23.52 -19.02 -15.54
C HIS A 231 -22.81 -17.70 -15.25
N GLU A 232 -23.48 -16.77 -14.54
CA GLU A 232 -22.98 -15.43 -14.19
C GLU A 232 -21.58 -15.43 -13.53
N LEU A 233 -21.14 -16.58 -13.00
CA LEU A 233 -19.82 -16.78 -12.38
C LEU A 233 -18.66 -17.00 -13.38
N ALA A 234 -18.95 -17.27 -14.66
CA ALA A 234 -17.92 -17.44 -15.71
C ALA A 234 -17.32 -16.11 -16.20
N ALA A 235 -17.78 -14.96 -15.68
CA ALA A 235 -17.45 -13.62 -16.16
C ALA A 235 -16.28 -12.93 -15.43
N GLY A 236 -15.66 -13.59 -14.46
CA GLY A 236 -14.60 -13.02 -13.62
C GLY A 236 -15.15 -12.10 -12.53
N VAL A 237 -14.27 -11.32 -11.89
CA VAL A 237 -14.68 -10.35 -10.86
C VAL A 237 -15.37 -9.14 -11.52
N PRO A 238 -16.63 -8.83 -11.17
CA PRO A 238 -17.34 -7.67 -11.69
C PRO A 238 -16.64 -6.37 -11.31
N ILE A 239 -16.70 -5.36 -12.19
CA ILE A 239 -16.00 -4.09 -11.99
C ILE A 239 -16.51 -3.33 -10.77
N GLU A 240 -17.79 -3.51 -10.42
CA GLU A 240 -18.38 -2.94 -9.23
C GLU A 240 -17.72 -3.46 -7.94
N ASN A 241 -17.16 -4.68 -7.95
CA ASN A 241 -16.45 -5.27 -6.82
C ASN A 241 -14.96 -4.87 -6.75
N ILE A 242 -14.45 -4.10 -7.72
CA ILE A 242 -13.06 -3.68 -7.76
C ILE A 242 -12.99 -2.20 -7.40
N LEU A 243 -12.30 -1.90 -6.30
CA LEU A 243 -12.08 -0.56 -5.80
C LEU A 243 -10.59 -0.21 -5.86
N TYR A 244 -10.30 1.09 -5.88
CA TYR A 244 -8.96 1.64 -5.72
C TYR A 244 -8.89 2.44 -4.42
N LEU A 245 -7.79 2.33 -3.68
CA LEU A 245 -7.53 3.17 -2.53
C LEU A 245 -6.22 3.93 -2.72
N GLY A 246 -6.32 5.26 -2.73
CA GLY A 246 -5.18 6.15 -2.95
C GLY A 246 -5.29 7.47 -2.19
N GLY A 247 -4.16 8.16 -2.05
CA GLY A 247 -4.07 9.45 -1.38
C GLY A 247 -2.64 9.85 -1.04
N PRO A 248 -2.45 10.95 -0.30
CA PRO A 248 -1.23 11.23 0.45
C PRO A 248 -1.14 10.27 1.66
N ASN A 249 -0.64 9.06 1.40
CA ASN A 249 -0.65 7.96 2.35
C ASN A 249 0.69 7.20 2.38
N ILE A 250 1.74 7.85 2.89
CA ILE A 250 3.06 7.24 3.06
C ILE A 250 2.98 6.19 4.18
N ALA A 251 3.54 5.00 3.92
CA ALA A 251 3.32 3.83 4.76
C ALA A 251 3.88 4.00 6.18
N SER A 252 5.13 4.47 6.31
CA SER A 252 5.78 4.71 7.60
C SER A 252 5.06 5.77 8.43
N GLU A 253 4.71 6.90 7.82
CA GLU A 253 3.99 8.01 8.46
C GLU A 253 2.66 7.54 9.05
N ILE A 254 1.87 6.80 8.27
CA ILE A 254 0.58 6.28 8.73
C ILE A 254 0.74 5.32 9.90
N TYR A 255 1.70 4.41 9.81
CA TYR A 255 1.92 3.45 10.89
C TYR A 255 2.43 4.14 12.17
N ASN A 256 3.21 5.21 12.02
CA ASN A 256 3.66 6.07 13.12
C ASN A 256 2.58 7.04 13.64
N LYS A 257 1.32 6.89 13.20
CA LYS A 257 0.16 7.69 13.60
C LYS A 257 0.25 9.17 13.19
N GLU A 258 0.98 9.46 12.13
CA GLU A 258 0.87 10.75 11.46
C GLU A 258 -0.44 10.81 10.68
N TYR A 259 -1.05 12.00 10.63
CA TYR A 259 -2.35 12.17 9.99
C TYR A 259 -2.25 11.99 8.48
N ALA A 260 -3.03 11.05 7.95
CA ALA A 260 -3.14 10.82 6.52
C ALA A 260 -4.60 10.78 6.06
N ASN A 261 -4.79 11.18 4.81
CA ASN A 261 -6.06 11.08 4.12
C ASN A 261 -5.96 10.11 2.94
N ALA A 262 -6.99 9.31 2.76
CA ALA A 262 -7.14 8.46 1.58
C ALA A 262 -8.57 8.53 1.03
N ARG A 263 -8.68 8.19 -0.25
CA ARG A 263 -9.94 8.02 -0.98
C ARG A 263 -10.05 6.56 -1.38
N ILE A 264 -11.17 5.94 -1.09
CA ILE A 264 -11.56 4.67 -1.68
C ILE A 264 -12.56 4.94 -2.81
N CYS A 265 -12.17 4.59 -4.02
CA CYS A 265 -12.86 4.91 -5.25
C CYS A 265 -13.42 3.64 -5.88
N GLY A 266 -14.68 3.67 -6.34
CA GLY A 266 -15.34 2.53 -6.97
C GLY A 266 -16.86 2.62 -6.87
N SER A 267 -17.55 1.50 -7.06
CA SER A 267 -19.00 1.43 -6.94
C SER A 267 -19.48 1.88 -5.56
N GLU A 268 -20.53 2.71 -5.51
CA GLU A 268 -21.14 3.18 -4.27
C GLU A 268 -21.65 2.03 -3.38
N LYS A 269 -21.96 0.87 -3.99
CA LYS A 269 -22.29 -0.36 -3.28
C LYS A 269 -21.25 -0.70 -2.20
N TRP A 270 -19.98 -0.47 -2.50
CA TRP A 270 -18.87 -0.86 -1.62
C TRP A 270 -18.05 0.32 -1.10
N SER A 271 -17.90 1.41 -1.86
CA SER A 271 -17.01 2.52 -1.48
C SER A 271 -17.42 3.19 -0.18
N LYS A 272 -18.73 3.45 0.02
CA LYS A 272 -19.30 4.02 1.26
C LYS A 272 -19.08 3.13 2.50
N PRO A 273 -19.55 1.86 2.52
CA PRO A 273 -19.36 1.00 3.69
C PRO A 273 -17.88 0.71 3.96
N LEU A 274 -17.06 0.52 2.91
CA LEU A 274 -15.63 0.31 3.08
C LEU A 274 -14.91 1.57 3.56
N ALA A 275 -15.30 2.78 3.14
CA ALA A 275 -14.74 4.01 3.70
C ALA A 275 -14.98 4.10 5.21
N LYS A 276 -16.20 3.75 5.67
CA LYS A 276 -16.54 3.71 7.10
C LYS A 276 -15.71 2.65 7.84
N PHE A 277 -15.58 1.45 7.28
CA PHE A 277 -14.79 0.35 7.83
C PHE A 277 -13.29 0.65 7.89
N LEU A 278 -12.72 1.31 6.87
CA LEU A 278 -11.29 1.58 6.82
C LEU A 278 -10.87 2.81 7.65
N ARG A 279 -11.81 3.66 8.04
CA ARG A 279 -11.52 4.90 8.78
C ARG A 279 -11.04 4.62 10.20
N GLN A 280 -9.83 5.12 10.49
CA GLN A 280 -9.18 5.08 11.80
C GLN A 280 -8.83 6.50 12.28
N PRO A 281 -8.50 6.73 13.57
CA PRO A 281 -8.27 8.08 14.09
C PRO A 281 -7.21 8.92 13.35
N TYR A 282 -6.15 8.29 12.86
CA TYR A 282 -5.04 8.94 12.14
C TYR A 282 -5.05 8.66 10.63
N PHE A 283 -5.93 7.77 10.17
CA PHE A 283 -6.07 7.40 8.77
C PHE A 283 -7.52 7.59 8.33
N ILE A 284 -7.79 8.78 7.80
CA ILE A 284 -9.15 9.17 7.40
C ILE A 284 -9.40 8.73 5.97
N VAL A 285 -10.34 7.82 5.80
CA VAL A 285 -10.77 7.33 4.49
C VAL A 285 -12.12 7.96 4.12
N TRP A 286 -12.17 8.46 2.89
CA TRP A 286 -13.36 9.02 2.26
C TRP A 286 -13.74 8.21 1.02
N ASP A 287 -15.02 8.13 0.71
CA ASP A 287 -15.50 7.52 -0.53
C ASP A 287 -15.42 8.49 -1.71
N ASN A 288 -15.36 7.91 -2.92
CA ASN A 288 -15.58 8.60 -4.18
C ASN A 288 -16.07 7.58 -5.23
N SER A 289 -16.88 8.01 -6.20
CA SER A 289 -17.30 7.16 -7.32
C SER A 289 -16.35 7.25 -8.52
N ASP A 290 -15.53 8.31 -8.60
CA ASP A 290 -14.57 8.52 -9.68
C ASP A 290 -13.31 7.66 -9.50
N LEU A 291 -13.42 6.39 -9.88
CA LEU A 291 -12.34 5.42 -9.90
C LEU A 291 -11.20 5.83 -10.84
N VAL A 292 -11.53 6.18 -12.08
CA VAL A 292 -10.56 6.35 -13.17
C VAL A 292 -9.63 7.52 -12.87
N THR A 293 -10.16 8.69 -12.51
CA THR A 293 -9.32 9.87 -12.27
C THR A 293 -8.36 9.64 -11.10
N HIS A 294 -8.84 9.08 -10.00
CA HIS A 294 -8.02 8.87 -8.81
C HIS A 294 -6.91 7.85 -9.02
N GLU A 295 -7.20 6.77 -9.75
CA GLU A 295 -6.21 5.73 -10.05
C GLU A 295 -5.16 6.24 -11.03
N VAL A 296 -5.57 6.92 -12.11
CA VAL A 296 -4.65 7.51 -13.09
C VAL A 296 -3.76 8.57 -12.44
N MET A 297 -4.33 9.49 -11.65
CA MET A 297 -3.54 10.49 -10.92
C MET A 297 -2.60 9.86 -9.89
N GLY A 298 -3.04 8.76 -9.26
CA GLY A 298 -2.23 7.95 -8.36
C GLY A 298 -0.98 7.37 -9.01
N GLY A 299 -1.08 6.92 -10.27
CA GLY A 299 0.06 6.47 -11.07
C GLY A 299 0.92 7.62 -11.60
N LEU A 300 0.31 8.69 -12.11
CA LEU A 300 1.03 9.81 -12.72
C LEU A 300 1.80 10.67 -11.71
N LYS A 301 1.39 10.74 -10.44
CA LYS A 301 2.06 11.54 -9.41
C LYS A 301 3.56 11.22 -9.29
N ASN A 302 3.93 9.96 -9.52
CA ASN A 302 5.32 9.51 -9.44
C ASN A 302 6.17 10.17 -10.54
N VAL A 303 5.62 10.33 -11.74
CA VAL A 303 6.29 11.03 -12.85
C VAL A 303 6.36 12.52 -12.59
N TYR A 304 5.27 13.12 -12.08
CA TYR A 304 5.30 14.52 -11.68
C TYR A 304 6.36 14.79 -10.61
N ALA A 305 6.56 13.88 -9.66
CA ALA A 305 7.60 13.99 -8.64
C ALA A 305 9.01 13.95 -9.26
N ILE A 306 9.27 13.03 -10.20
CA ILE A 306 10.56 12.97 -10.91
C ILE A 306 10.80 14.24 -11.75
N GLY A 307 9.77 14.70 -12.48
CA GLY A 307 9.83 15.93 -13.26
C GLY A 307 10.06 17.17 -12.38
N ALA A 308 9.41 17.24 -11.22
CA ALA A 308 9.59 18.29 -10.23
C ALA A 308 10.99 18.26 -9.60
N GLY A 309 11.54 17.08 -9.30
CA GLY A 309 12.92 16.93 -8.81
C GLY A 309 13.94 17.47 -9.83
N LYS A 310 13.81 17.08 -11.10
CA LYS A 310 14.63 17.64 -12.19
C LYS A 310 14.48 19.16 -12.31
N PHE A 311 13.25 19.66 -12.21
CA PHE A 311 12.97 21.10 -12.25
C PHE A 311 13.60 21.86 -11.08
N PHE A 312 13.57 21.31 -9.86
CA PHE A 312 14.15 21.92 -8.67
C PHE A 312 15.69 21.95 -8.72
N ILE A 313 16.33 20.98 -9.39
CA ILE A 313 17.77 20.96 -9.66
C ILE A 313 18.17 22.01 -10.71
N LEU A 314 17.32 22.24 -11.72
CA LEU A 314 17.56 23.21 -12.79
C LEU A 314 17.18 24.65 -12.40
N LEU A 315 16.32 24.84 -11.40
CA LEU A 315 15.84 26.16 -10.96
C LEU A 315 16.97 27.09 -10.45
N PRO A 316 17.95 26.63 -9.65
CA PRO A 316 19.13 27.43 -9.32
C PRO A 316 19.95 27.81 -10.56
N ILE A 317 20.16 26.88 -11.49
CA ILE A 317 20.94 27.12 -12.72
C ILE A 317 20.25 28.17 -13.61
N LEU A 318 18.92 28.18 -13.66
CA LEU A 318 18.11 29.14 -14.42
C LEU A 318 17.91 30.48 -13.70
N LEU A 319 17.90 30.52 -12.37
CA LEU A 319 17.83 31.76 -11.59
C LEU A 319 19.17 32.51 -11.55
N PHE A 320 20.29 31.79 -11.61
CA PHE A 320 21.64 32.37 -11.59
C PHE A 320 22.20 32.73 -12.99
N TYR A 321 21.50 32.43 -14.09
CA TYR A 321 21.82 32.92 -15.44
C TYR A 321 20.82 33.98 -15.91
N PRO A 322 21.07 35.27 -15.69
CA PRO A 322 20.17 36.33 -16.15
C PRO A 322 20.31 36.50 -17.66
N GLN A 323 19.26 36.13 -18.41
CA GLN A 323 19.07 36.63 -19.77
C GLN A 323 18.66 38.11 -19.68
N LYS A 324 19.57 39.02 -20.04
CA LYS A 324 19.29 40.46 -20.06
C LYS A 324 18.11 40.76 -20.99
N GLY A 325 17.04 41.37 -20.44
CA GLY A 325 16.13 42.21 -21.23
C GLY A 325 14.72 41.71 -21.57
N LYS A 326 14.12 40.73 -20.86
CA LYS A 326 12.68 40.42 -21.05
C LYS A 326 11.92 40.26 -19.72
N PRO A 327 10.83 41.02 -19.49
CA PRO A 327 10.02 40.94 -18.28
C PRO A 327 8.93 39.88 -18.45
N TYR A 328 9.31 38.60 -18.44
CA TYR A 328 8.33 37.52 -18.29
C TYR A 328 8.60 36.83 -16.97
N SER A 329 7.57 36.72 -16.12
CA SER A 329 7.69 36.13 -14.80
C SER A 329 8.38 34.77 -14.91
N ALA A 330 9.41 34.56 -14.10
CA ALA A 330 10.21 33.33 -14.10
C ALA A 330 9.31 32.07 -14.02
N ILE A 331 8.13 32.20 -13.41
CA ILE A 331 7.09 31.18 -13.26
C ILE A 331 6.48 30.76 -14.61
N HIS A 332 6.17 31.70 -15.51
CA HIS A 332 5.52 31.37 -16.80
C HIS A 332 6.48 30.66 -17.76
N ASN A 333 7.75 31.11 -17.82
CA ASN A 333 8.80 30.43 -18.57
C ASN A 333 9.17 29.06 -17.96
N CYS A 334 9.07 28.92 -16.63
CA CYS A 334 9.28 27.66 -15.94
C CYS A 334 8.20 26.63 -16.25
N LEU A 335 6.91 27.01 -16.22
CA LEU A 335 5.80 26.11 -16.54
C LEU A 335 5.82 25.68 -18.02
N LEU A 336 6.14 26.60 -18.93
CA LEU A 336 6.27 26.29 -20.36
C LEU A 336 7.44 25.32 -20.61
N LYS A 337 8.58 25.50 -19.94
CA LYS A 337 9.74 24.60 -20.04
C LYS A 337 9.56 23.28 -19.29
N PHE A 338 8.78 23.23 -18.22
CA PHE A 338 8.33 22.00 -17.59
C PHE A 338 7.55 21.13 -18.59
N PHE A 339 6.65 21.76 -19.35
CA PHE A 339 5.94 21.11 -20.46
C PHE A 339 6.88 20.66 -21.60
N VAL A 340 7.91 21.44 -21.93
CA VAL A 340 8.92 21.07 -22.95
C VAL A 340 9.79 19.88 -22.51
N MET A 341 10.18 19.81 -21.23
CA MET A 341 10.98 18.69 -20.70
C MET A 341 10.22 17.34 -20.76
N PHE A 342 8.90 17.37 -20.55
CA PHE A 342 8.03 16.21 -20.80
C PHE A 342 7.90 15.87 -22.29
N ARG A 343 8.13 16.84 -23.18
CA ARG A 343 8.13 16.65 -24.64
C ARG A 343 9.45 16.07 -25.17
N GLU A 344 10.58 16.29 -24.48
CA GLU A 344 11.91 15.86 -24.91
C GLU A 344 12.35 14.50 -24.33
N CYS A 345 11.61 13.94 -23.36
CA CYS A 345 11.89 12.58 -22.89
C CYS A 345 11.30 11.55 -23.86
N PRO A 346 12.08 10.54 -24.31
CA PRO A 346 11.52 9.43 -25.08
C PRO A 346 10.42 8.75 -24.27
N SER A 347 9.31 8.40 -24.92
CA SER A 347 8.15 7.74 -24.28
C SER A 347 8.54 6.53 -23.43
N GLN A 348 9.58 5.80 -23.85
CA GLN A 348 10.14 4.66 -23.11
C GLN A 348 10.70 5.04 -21.73
N ALA A 349 11.34 6.19 -21.59
CA ALA A 349 11.90 6.66 -20.32
C ALA A 349 10.80 7.14 -19.36
N ILE A 350 9.72 7.73 -19.90
CA ILE A 350 8.52 8.09 -19.14
C ILE A 350 7.81 6.81 -18.67
N LEU A 351 7.72 5.79 -19.53
CA LEU A 351 7.13 4.50 -19.21
C LEU A 351 7.94 3.76 -18.13
N GLN A 352 9.26 3.77 -18.22
CA GLN A 352 10.14 3.17 -17.20
C GLN A 352 9.99 3.88 -15.85
N ALA A 353 9.86 5.22 -15.84
CA ALA A 353 9.58 5.98 -14.63
C ALA A 353 8.17 5.73 -14.05
N LEU A 354 7.18 5.42 -14.89
CA LEU A 354 5.84 5.00 -14.47
C LEU A 354 5.82 3.60 -13.85
N GLN A 355 6.71 2.72 -14.32
CA GLN A 355 6.80 1.32 -13.91
C GLN A 355 7.75 1.08 -12.72
N ASP A 356 8.61 2.05 -12.39
CA ASP A 356 9.57 1.93 -11.30
C ASP A 356 8.95 2.26 -9.92
N GLU A 357 8.43 1.22 -9.29
CA GLU A 357 7.88 1.22 -7.91
C GLU A 357 8.87 0.64 -6.88
N THR A 358 10.13 0.37 -7.25
CA THR A 358 11.09 -0.33 -6.38
C THR A 358 11.69 0.54 -5.27
N MET A 359 11.50 1.86 -5.32
CA MET A 359 11.95 2.81 -4.29
C MET A 359 10.80 3.23 -3.37
N ASN A 360 10.98 2.99 -2.07
CA ASN A 360 9.91 2.96 -1.06
C ASN A 360 9.51 4.36 -0.54
N ASP A 361 10.37 5.37 -0.67
CA ASP A 361 10.10 6.74 -0.20
C ASP A 361 10.16 7.78 -1.35
N PRO A 362 9.13 8.62 -1.55
CA PRO A 362 9.20 9.78 -2.44
C PRO A 362 10.39 10.73 -2.15
N ARG A 363 10.88 10.80 -0.91
CA ARG A 363 12.09 11.56 -0.52
C ARG A 363 13.36 10.94 -1.07
N GLU A 364 13.48 9.61 -1.04
CA GLU A 364 14.59 8.90 -1.69
C GLU A 364 14.59 9.20 -3.20
N ARG A 365 13.43 9.37 -3.84
CA ARG A 365 13.39 9.80 -5.26
C ARG A 365 13.92 11.22 -5.46
N ILE A 366 13.64 12.12 -4.52
CA ILE A 366 14.16 13.49 -4.54
C ILE A 366 15.68 13.47 -4.32
N GLU A 367 16.17 12.70 -3.35
CA GLU A 367 17.60 12.55 -3.06
C GLU A 367 18.37 11.81 -4.17
N LEU A 368 17.79 10.76 -4.76
CA LEU A 368 18.41 10.02 -5.85
C LEU A 368 18.46 10.87 -7.13
N ALA A 369 17.41 11.65 -7.41
CA ALA A 369 17.43 12.67 -8.47
C ALA A 369 18.48 13.76 -8.19
N GLN A 370 18.69 14.14 -6.93
CA GLN A 370 19.76 15.07 -6.53
C GLN A 370 21.17 14.47 -6.67
N SER A 371 21.33 13.16 -6.45
CA SER A 371 22.63 12.46 -6.48
C SER A 371 23.09 12.05 -7.89
N GLN A 372 22.15 11.78 -8.81
CA GLN A 372 22.48 11.39 -10.18
C GLN A 372 22.51 12.61 -11.09
N ALA A 373 23.69 13.22 -11.20
CA ALA A 373 24.00 14.26 -12.19
C ALA A 373 24.00 13.67 -13.62
N PHE A 374 22.84 13.36 -14.18
CA PHE A 374 22.69 13.09 -15.61
C PHE A 374 22.58 14.42 -16.37
N TYR A 375 23.72 15.08 -16.57
CA TYR A 375 23.85 16.06 -17.64
C TYR A 375 25.28 16.03 -18.23
N ARG A 376 25.42 15.49 -19.44
CA ARG A 376 26.60 15.71 -20.30
C ARG A 376 26.25 16.83 -21.29
N PRO A 377 26.79 18.05 -21.13
CA PRO A 377 26.63 19.12 -22.10
C PRO A 377 27.62 18.91 -23.25
N SER A 378 27.18 18.27 -24.34
CA SER A 378 27.98 18.18 -25.58
C SER A 378 27.19 18.46 -26.86
N LEU A 379 26.05 19.14 -26.77
CA LEU A 379 25.25 19.54 -27.95
C LEU A 379 25.00 21.05 -28.07
N LEU A 380 25.73 21.87 -27.30
CA LEU A 380 25.75 23.32 -27.49
C LEU A 380 27.16 23.75 -27.85
N GLY A 381 27.49 23.64 -29.13
CA GLY A 381 28.70 24.20 -29.70
C GLY A 381 29.26 23.38 -30.83
N GLN A 382 28.82 23.65 -32.05
CA GLN A 382 29.69 24.06 -33.16
C GLN A 382 28.82 24.71 -34.26
N PRO A 383 29.39 25.66 -35.02
CA PRO A 383 28.74 26.88 -35.50
C PRO A 383 27.57 26.70 -36.47
#